data_AF-A0A2T4DMU1-F1
#
_entry.id   AF-A0A2T4DMU1-F1
#
_cell.length_a   1.000
_cell.length_b   1.000
_cell.length_c   1.000
_cell.angle_alpha   90.00
_cell.angle_beta   90.00
_cell.angle_gamma   90.00
#
_symmetry.space_group_name_H-M   'P 1'
#
loop_
_entity.id
_entity.type
_entity.pdbx_description
1 polymer ?
#
loop_
_entity_poly.entity_id
_entity_poly.type
_entity_poly.pdbx_seq_one_letter_code
_entity_poly.pdbx_strand_id
1 'polypeptide(L)'
;MLPFRLIDRAKFVLERQLVKGAGFQLLVVGIFIGLISLIGGLLVVPQGGFEEPGSAIWWAFLRLTDPGYLGDDVGTWQRFVSTLLTISGYVVFMGTLVAI
;
A
#
# COMPACT_ATOMS: atom_id res chain seq x y z
N MET A 1 14.26 23.45 -25.01
CA MET A 1 12.90 22.97 -24.67
C MET A 1 12.77 21.55 -25.20
N LEU A 2 13.17 20.55 -24.41
CA LEU A 2 13.17 19.15 -24.83
C LEU A 2 11.73 18.65 -24.95
N PRO A 3 11.35 17.96 -26.04
CA PRO A 3 9.98 17.54 -26.26
C PRO A 3 9.74 16.25 -25.48
N PHE A 4 9.42 16.37 -24.19
CA PHE A 4 9.03 15.23 -23.37
C PHE A 4 7.60 14.77 -23.68
N ARG A 5 7.27 14.60 -24.98
CA ARG A 5 5.97 14.12 -25.46
C ARG A 5 5.53 12.81 -24.79
N LEU A 6 6.49 11.98 -24.37
CA LEU A 6 6.22 10.76 -23.61
C LEU A 6 5.78 11.03 -22.17
N ILE A 7 6.41 11.98 -21.48
CA ILE A 7 6.05 12.38 -20.11
C ILE A 7 4.71 13.08 -20.12
N ASP A 8 4.47 13.99 -21.06
CA ASP A 8 3.18 14.68 -21.20
C ASP A 8 2.06 13.69 -21.51
N ARG A 9 2.33 12.67 -22.33
CA ARG A 9 1.36 11.63 -22.66
C ARG A 9 1.11 10.67 -21.50
N ALA A 10 2.14 10.30 -20.75
CA ALA A 10 2.00 9.52 -19.52
C ALA A 10 1.21 10.31 -18.46
N LYS A 11 1.53 11.59 -18.29
CA LYS A 11 0.82 12.52 -17.40
C LYS A 11 -0.63 12.70 -17.81
N PHE A 12 -0.90 12.90 -19.10
CA PHE A 12 -2.26 13.01 -19.64
C PHE A 12 -3.06 11.73 -19.44
N VAL A 13 -2.45 10.55 -19.63
CA VAL A 13 -3.11 9.27 -19.36
C VAL A 13 -3.38 9.13 -17.86
N LEU A 14 -2.43 9.45 -16.99
CA LEU A 14 -2.63 9.43 -15.52
C LEU A 14 -3.73 10.39 -15.06
N GLU A 15 -3.71 11.64 -15.52
CA GLU A 15 -4.73 12.65 -15.22
C GLU A 15 -6.11 12.18 -15.69
N ARG A 16 -6.21 11.66 -16.91
CA ARG A 16 -7.48 11.19 -17.45
C ARG A 16 -7.97 9.90 -16.78
N GLN A 17 -7.08 9.10 -16.21
CA GLN A 17 -7.43 7.93 -15.41
C GLN A 17 -7.97 8.37 -14.04
N LEU A 18 -7.35 9.36 -13.38
CA LEU A 18 -7.83 9.94 -12.12
C LEU A 18 -9.20 10.63 -12.22
N VAL A 19 -9.58 11.13 -13.40
CA VAL A 19 -10.87 11.80 -13.67
C VAL A 19 -12.01 10.80 -14.01
N LYS A 20 -11.74 9.49 -14.17
CA LYS A 20 -12.74 8.50 -14.63
C LYS A 20 -13.80 8.07 -13.61
N GLY A 21 -13.78 8.63 -12.40
CA GLY A 21 -14.77 8.40 -11.36
C GLY A 21 -14.35 7.39 -10.28
N ALA A 22 -15.14 7.32 -9.22
CA ALA A 22 -14.83 6.59 -7.98
C ALA A 22 -14.39 5.14 -8.20
N GLY A 23 -15.00 4.41 -9.15
CA GLY A 23 -14.64 3.02 -9.43
C GLY A 23 -13.19 2.83 -9.91
N PHE A 24 -12.68 3.74 -10.74
CA PHE A 24 -11.28 3.67 -11.17
C PHE A 24 -10.33 4.06 -10.03
N GLN A 25 -10.69 5.07 -9.24
CA GLN A 25 -9.91 5.47 -8.07
C GLN A 25 -9.83 4.33 -7.05
N LEU A 26 -10.93 3.65 -6.76
CA LEU A 26 -10.96 2.46 -5.90
C LEU A 26 -10.10 1.30 -6.45
N LEU A 27 -10.11 1.08 -7.78
CA LEU A 27 -9.24 0.07 -8.39
C LEU A 27 -7.76 0.40 -8.20
N VAL A 28 -7.38 1.66 -8.39
CA VAL A 28 -5.99 2.11 -8.14
C VAL A 28 -5.63 1.91 -6.67
N VAL A 29 -6.50 2.33 -5.75
CA VAL A 29 -6.29 2.12 -4.30
C VAL A 29 -6.14 0.64 -3.97
N GLY A 30 -6.99 -0.23 -4.52
CA GLY A 30 -6.90 -1.68 -4.35
C GLY A 30 -5.57 -2.27 -4.83
N ILE A 31 -5.05 -1.79 -5.97
CA ILE A 31 -3.72 -2.19 -6.48
C ILE A 31 -2.62 -1.75 -5.50
N PHE A 32 -2.66 -0.50 -5.03
CA PHE A 32 -1.68 -0.01 -4.05
C PHE A 32 -1.72 -0.80 -2.75
N ILE A 33 -2.91 -1.10 -2.23
CA ILE A 33 -3.09 -1.94 -1.04
C ILE A 33 -2.47 -3.31 -1.27
N GLY A 34 -2.77 -3.96 -2.40
CA GLY A 34 -2.21 -5.27 -2.75
C GLY A 34 -0.68 -5.26 -2.84
N LEU A 35 -0.09 -4.26 -3.50
CA LEU A 35 1.36 -4.14 -3.66
C LEU A 35 2.07 -3.88 -2.32
N ILE A 36 1.54 -2.95 -1.51
CA ILE A 36 2.14 -2.63 -0.20
C ILE A 36 2.04 -3.84 0.74
N SER A 37 0.90 -4.55 0.74
CA SER A 37 0.71 -5.75 1.55
C SER A 37 1.69 -6.87 1.14
N LEU A 38 1.86 -7.07 -0.18
CA LEU A 38 2.81 -8.05 -0.70
C LEU A 38 4.25 -7.73 -0.29
N ILE A 39 4.68 -6.48 -0.50
CA ILE A 39 6.04 -6.05 -0.15
C ILE A 39 6.26 -6.13 1.36
N GLY A 40 5.32 -5.61 2.16
CA GLY A 40 5.40 -5.63 3.62
C GLY A 40 5.48 -7.03 4.21
N GLY A 41 4.66 -7.95 3.69
CA GLY A 41 4.69 -9.35 4.10
C GLY A 41 6.02 -10.02 3.76
N LEU A 42 6.50 -9.85 2.52
CA LEU A 42 7.78 -10.42 2.09
C LEU A 42 8.99 -9.87 2.88
N LEU A 43 8.92 -8.63 3.37
CA LEU A 43 9.98 -8.04 4.20
C LEU A 43 10.10 -8.67 5.60
N VAL A 44 9.05 -9.32 6.10
CA VAL A 44 9.07 -9.96 7.43
C VAL A 44 9.22 -11.48 7.38
N VAL A 45 8.95 -12.13 6.24
CA VAL A 45 9.18 -13.57 6.04
C VAL A 45 10.57 -14.05 6.50
N PRO A 46 11.69 -13.35 6.23
CA PRO A 46 13.01 -13.81 6.63
C PRO A 46 13.26 -13.83 8.15
N GLN A 47 12.44 -13.14 8.96
CA GLN A 47 12.58 -13.12 10.42
C GLN A 47 12.11 -14.43 11.07
N GLY A 48 11.35 -15.26 10.34
CA GLY A 48 10.61 -16.36 10.93
C GLY A 48 9.39 -15.88 11.72
N GLY A 49 8.57 -16.82 12.21
CA GLY A 49 7.37 -16.51 13.02
C GLY A 49 6.04 -16.55 12.26
N PHE A 50 6.07 -16.70 10.93
CA PHE A 50 4.88 -16.95 10.12
C PHE A 50 4.94 -18.38 9.56
N GLU A 51 3.82 -19.11 9.64
CA GLU A 51 3.72 -20.50 9.14
C GLU A 51 3.93 -20.56 7.62
N GLU A 52 3.44 -19.55 6.88
CA GLU A 52 3.52 -19.48 5.43
C GLU A 52 3.71 -18.02 4.95
N PRO A 53 4.30 -17.77 3.78
CA PRO A 53 4.39 -16.41 3.22
C PRO A 53 3.04 -15.71 3.08
N GLY A 54 1.97 -16.47 2.85
CA GLY A 54 0.61 -15.95 2.77
C GLY A 54 0.13 -15.31 4.07
N SER A 55 0.50 -15.88 5.24
CA SER A 55 0.11 -15.30 6.53
C SER A 55 0.88 -14.02 6.84
N ALA A 56 2.13 -13.88 6.37
CA ALA A 56 2.88 -12.63 6.44
C ALA A 56 2.26 -11.53 5.54
N ILE A 57 1.81 -11.88 4.34
CA ILE A 57 1.12 -10.92 3.45
C ILE A 57 -0.23 -10.50 4.06
N TRP A 58 -0.96 -11.45 4.63
CA TRP A 58 -2.21 -11.17 5.35
C TRP A 58 -1.99 -10.28 6.57
N TRP A 59 -0.94 -10.54 7.34
CA TRP A 59 -0.49 -9.70 8.46
C TRP A 59 -0.23 -8.25 8.02
N ALA A 60 0.45 -8.07 6.88
CA ALA A 60 0.75 -6.75 6.34
C ALA A 60 -0.52 -6.04 5.82
N PHE A 61 -1.42 -6.78 5.18
CA PHE A 61 -2.72 -6.27 4.73
C PHE A 61 -3.53 -5.71 5.91
N LEU A 62 -3.66 -6.47 7.01
CA LEU A 62 -4.41 -6.03 8.18
C LEU A 62 -3.84 -4.72 8.77
N ARG A 63 -2.52 -4.60 8.90
CA ARG A 63 -1.88 -3.36 9.41
C ARG A 63 -2.05 -2.16 8.48
N LEU A 64 -2.20 -2.43 7.19
CA LEU A 64 -2.41 -1.41 6.17
C LEU A 64 -3.86 -0.91 6.14
N THR A 65 -4.83 -1.81 6.30
CA THR A 65 -6.27 -1.49 6.19
C THR A 65 -6.94 -1.19 7.53
N ASP A 66 -6.41 -1.78 8.61
CA ASP A 66 -6.92 -1.64 9.97
C ASP A 66 -5.73 -1.46 10.96
N PRO A 67 -5.26 -0.22 11.15
CA PRO A 67 -4.09 0.06 11.99
C PRO A 67 -4.30 -0.26 13.48
N GLY A 68 -5.50 -0.68 13.90
CA GLY A 68 -5.78 -1.13 15.26
C GLY A 68 -5.05 -2.41 15.69
N TYR A 69 -4.46 -3.17 14.75
CA TYR A 69 -3.80 -4.46 15.02
C TYR A 69 -2.35 -4.39 15.54
N LEU A 70 -1.88 -3.20 15.94
CA LEU A 70 -0.48 -2.88 16.25
C LEU A 70 0.11 -3.54 17.53
N GLY A 71 -0.63 -4.40 18.23
CA GLY A 71 -0.23 -4.93 19.53
C GLY A 71 0.62 -6.21 19.50
N ASP A 72 0.46 -7.03 18.46
CA ASP A 72 0.97 -8.42 18.48
C ASP A 72 2.38 -8.56 17.85
N ASP A 73 3.03 -7.46 17.50
CA ASP A 73 4.32 -7.48 16.80
C ASP A 73 5.51 -7.70 17.76
N VAL A 74 6.21 -8.82 17.57
CA VAL A 74 7.38 -9.22 18.36
C VAL A 74 8.66 -8.99 17.56
N GLY A 75 9.64 -8.33 18.17
CA GLY A 75 10.93 -8.04 17.53
C GLY A 75 11.01 -6.66 16.89
N THR A 76 12.21 -6.08 16.90
CA THR A 76 12.46 -4.70 16.46
C THR A 76 12.15 -4.49 14.98
N TRP A 77 12.51 -5.45 14.12
CA TRP A 77 12.29 -5.35 12.68
C TRP A 77 10.81 -5.42 12.31
N GLN A 78 10.07 -6.38 12.89
CA GLN A 78 8.64 -6.52 12.62
C GLN A 78 7.88 -5.25 13.05
N ARG A 79 8.23 -4.66 14.20
CA ARG A 79 7.66 -3.38 14.66
C ARG A 79 8.00 -2.21 13.74
N PHE A 80 9.23 -2.16 13.22
CA PHE A 80 9.63 -1.15 12.25
C PHE A 80 8.81 -1.25 10.97
N VAL A 81 8.69 -2.45 10.39
CA VAL A 81 7.87 -2.68 9.18
C VAL A 81 6.40 -2.38 9.45
N SER A 82 5.87 -2.83 10.60
CA SER A 82 4.49 -2.55 11.03
C SER A 82 4.20 -1.05 11.12
N THR A 83 5.12 -0.27 11.70
CA THR A 83 4.98 1.20 11.77
C THR A 83 4.92 1.83 10.37
N LEU A 84 5.78 1.40 9.44
CA LEU A 84 5.75 1.88 8.05
C LEU A 84 4.44 1.50 7.35
N LEU A 85 3.94 0.28 7.57
CA LEU A 85 2.68 -0.19 7.00
C LEU A 85 1.50 0.62 7.52
N THR A 86 1.45 0.89 8.83
CA THR A 86 0.42 1.73 9.45
C THR A 86 0.41 3.14 8.87
N ILE A 87 1.57 3.81 8.80
CA ILE A 87 1.66 5.16 8.23
C ILE A 87 1.22 5.14 6.76
N SER A 88 1.68 4.15 6.00
CA SER A 88 1.29 3.97 4.61
C SER A 88 -0.22 3.77 4.47
N GLY A 89 -0.83 3.01 5.37
CA GLY A 89 -2.27 2.77 5.43
C GLY A 89 -3.04 4.05 5.65
N TYR A 90 -2.63 4.86 6.62
CA TYR A 90 -3.21 6.17 6.84
C TYR A 90 -3.12 7.09 5.62
N VAL A 91 -1.96 7.15 4.96
CA VAL A 91 -1.78 7.97 3.75
C VAL A 91 -2.66 7.48 2.60
N VAL A 92 -2.70 6.17 2.37
CA VAL A 92 -3.50 5.57 1.30
C VAL A 92 -4.99 5.76 1.60
N PHE A 93 -5.49 5.34 2.76
CA PHE A 93 -6.93 5.42 3.07
C PHE A 93 -7.41 6.85 3.32
N MET A 94 -6.79 7.62 4.23
CA MET A 94 -7.26 8.98 4.47
C MET A 94 -7.00 9.88 3.26
N GLY A 95 -5.83 9.78 2.63
CA GLY A 95 -5.50 10.61 1.48
C GLY A 95 -6.38 10.34 0.27
N THR A 96 -6.78 9.08 0.04
CA THR A 96 -7.62 8.74 -1.12
C THR A 96 -9.10 8.90 -0.82
N LEU A 97 -9.61 8.52 0.36
CA LEU A 97 -11.02 8.70 0.72
C LEU A 97 -11.41 10.17 0.90
N VAL A 98 -10.49 11.06 1.28
CA VAL A 98 -10.76 12.51 1.31
C VAL A 98 -10.76 13.12 -0.10
N ALA A 99 -10.00 12.54 -1.03
CA ALA A 99 -9.85 13.05 -2.39
C ALA A 99 -10.93 12.55 -3.37
N ILE A 100 -11.71 11.53 -2.97
CA ILE A 100 -12.80 10.91 -3.74
C ILE A 100 -14.14 11.43 -3.21
#